data_AF-A0A2V9P5H7-F1
#
_entry.id   AF-A0A2V9P5H7-F1
#
_cell.length_a   1.000
_cell.length_b   1.000
_cell.length_c   1.000
_cell.angle_alpha   90.00
_cell.angle_beta   90.00
_cell.angle_gamma   90.00
#
_symmetry.space_group_name_H-M   'P 1'
#
loop_
_entity.id
_entity.type
_entity.pdbx_description
1 polymer ?
#
loop_
_entity_poly.entity_id
_entity_poly.type
_entity_poly.pdbx_seq_one_letter_code
_entity_poly.pdbx_strand_id
1 'polypeptide(L)'
;KYKPFVPRELRLTAKSQDLFEELRRHDVLLHHPFDSFDAVASFIESAAEDPNVLSIKQTLYRTGEKSRVVQALIAAAAKKEVTAVVELKARFDEASNIRWARDLENAGVQVFHGLVGLKTHCKLSLLVRKDPDGVSRRYAHLGTGNYNSTTAKIYTDLSLMTADESITEAVHNVFSFLTAYAEHSSYAPLMVSPVNIAEHSLDLIARESDHARLGRPARIIAKMNALLDKDIISALYRASQAGVEIDLIVRGICALRPGIRRISDHIHVRSIVGRFLEHSRVFYFANGGYEEIYLASADWMPRNLYERIETMFPVKDPMLRDRIRHEILDAYLADTVKARVLRHDGSYIRAWQASRKRKPSAPGFNAQEFLLALAEGKQVAAMPSIPQRNSRRTLARKAVKAS
;
A
#
# COMPACT_ATOMS: atom_id res chain seq x y z
N LYS A 1 7.50 0.89 27.86
CA LYS A 1 7.15 2.07 27.03
C LYS A 1 8.22 2.23 25.96
N TYR A 2 7.86 2.37 24.67
CA TYR A 2 8.87 2.53 23.60
C TYR A 2 9.55 3.90 23.69
N LYS A 3 10.82 3.99 23.25
CA LYS A 3 11.54 5.28 23.18
C LYS A 3 10.86 6.19 22.16
N PRO A 4 10.68 7.50 22.44
CA PRO A 4 10.28 8.46 21.42
C PRO A 4 11.22 8.36 20.22
N PHE A 5 10.70 8.63 19.03
CA PHE A 5 11.49 8.75 17.80
C PHE A 5 10.99 9.98 17.04
N VAL A 6 11.87 10.56 16.23
CA VAL A 6 11.54 11.68 15.34
C VAL A 6 11.43 11.10 13.92
N PRO A 7 10.28 11.26 13.24
CA PRO A 7 10.15 10.80 11.87
C PRO A 7 11.06 11.60 10.93
N ARG A 8 11.46 10.97 9.82
CA ARG A 8 12.22 11.63 8.77
C ARG A 8 11.33 12.63 8.04
N GLU A 9 11.71 13.89 8.05
CA GLU A 9 11.04 14.93 7.28
C GLU A 9 11.36 14.81 5.79
N LEU A 10 10.38 15.08 4.93
CA LEU A 10 10.59 15.16 3.49
C LEU A 10 11.55 16.32 3.20
N ARG A 11 12.67 16.01 2.55
CA ARG A 11 13.63 17.00 2.07
C ARG A 11 13.59 16.99 0.55
N LEU A 12 13.28 18.15 -0.04
CA LEU A 12 13.33 18.34 -1.49
C LEU A 12 14.77 18.23 -1.98
N THR A 13 14.95 17.76 -3.21
CA THR A 13 16.26 17.83 -3.86
C THR A 13 16.72 19.28 -3.99
N ALA A 14 18.03 19.51 -3.98
CA ALA A 14 18.62 20.86 -4.07
C ALA A 14 18.22 21.63 -5.35
N LYS A 15 17.65 20.94 -6.34
CA LYS A 15 17.20 21.53 -7.58
C LYS A 15 15.75 22.03 -7.50
N SER A 16 14.98 21.69 -6.48
CA SER A 16 13.54 21.95 -6.39
C SER A 16 13.23 22.99 -5.32
N GLN A 17 12.49 24.03 -5.70
CA GLN A 17 12.12 25.12 -4.79
C GLN A 17 10.85 24.82 -4.00
N ASP A 18 9.93 24.08 -4.60
CA ASP A 18 8.67 23.65 -4.00
C ASP A 18 8.40 22.16 -4.28
N LEU A 19 7.39 21.61 -3.60
CA LEU A 19 6.99 20.22 -3.75
C LEU A 19 6.49 19.89 -5.16
N PHE A 20 5.84 20.84 -5.84
CA PHE A 20 5.32 20.60 -7.19
C PHE A 20 6.47 20.50 -8.22
N GLU A 21 7.52 21.30 -8.08
CA GLU A 21 8.73 21.19 -8.89
C GLU A 21 9.44 19.85 -8.68
N GLU A 22 9.46 19.35 -7.44
CA GLU A 22 9.97 18.01 -7.14
C GLU A 22 9.14 16.94 -7.87
N LEU A 23 7.81 16.99 -7.72
CA LEU A 23 6.89 16.01 -8.31
C LEU A 23 6.87 16.03 -9.84
N ARG A 24 7.23 17.14 -10.49
CA ARG A 24 7.42 17.18 -11.95
C ARG A 24 8.64 16.39 -12.42
N ARG A 25 9.60 16.12 -11.52
CA ARG A 25 10.85 15.44 -11.87
C ARG A 25 10.82 13.96 -11.51
N HIS A 26 10.26 13.63 -10.36
CA HIS A 26 10.17 12.25 -9.88
C HIS A 26 9.07 12.10 -8.84
N ASP A 27 8.63 10.87 -8.67
CA ASP A 27 7.63 10.51 -7.67
C ASP A 27 8.24 10.53 -6.25
N VAL A 28 7.42 10.82 -5.25
CA VAL A 28 7.81 10.80 -3.84
C VAL A 28 7.07 9.69 -3.10
N LEU A 29 7.82 8.79 -2.46
CA LEU A 29 7.29 7.73 -1.58
C LEU A 29 7.58 8.03 -0.11
N LEU A 30 6.54 8.02 0.73
CA LEU A 30 6.65 8.15 2.17
C LEU A 30 6.22 6.85 2.85
N HIS A 31 7.01 6.38 3.81
CA HIS A 31 6.72 5.20 4.63
C HIS A 31 6.45 5.62 6.08
N HIS A 32 5.18 5.85 6.41
CA HIS A 32 4.77 6.19 7.76
C HIS A 32 4.91 4.99 8.71
N PRO A 33 5.17 5.19 10.02
CA PRO A 33 5.44 6.47 10.66
C PRO A 33 6.92 6.89 10.55
N PHE A 34 7.75 6.14 9.80
CA PHE A 34 9.18 6.38 9.67
C PHE A 34 9.47 7.70 8.94
N ASP A 35 8.71 7.98 7.89
CA ASP A 35 8.61 9.27 7.23
C ASP A 35 7.44 10.07 7.82
N SER A 36 7.62 11.38 7.96
CA SER A 36 6.64 12.29 8.57
C SER A 36 5.36 12.36 7.72
N PHE A 37 4.21 12.29 8.38
CA PHE A 37 2.92 12.52 7.71
C PHE A 37 2.70 14.00 7.37
N ASP A 38 3.49 14.90 7.94
CA ASP A 38 3.35 16.34 7.71
C ASP A 38 3.57 16.70 6.23
N ALA A 39 4.35 15.93 5.47
CA ALA A 39 4.48 16.12 4.03
C ALA A 39 3.13 15.93 3.28
N VAL A 40 2.30 14.96 3.70
CA VAL A 40 0.97 14.72 3.11
C VAL A 40 0.01 15.85 3.45
N ALA A 41 0.03 16.35 4.69
CA ALA A 41 -0.75 17.53 5.06
C ALA A 41 -0.28 18.77 4.29
N SER A 42 1.03 18.98 4.20
CA SER A 42 1.65 20.12 3.52
C SER A 42 1.37 20.12 2.02
N PHE A 43 1.24 18.96 1.38
CA PHE A 43 0.81 18.86 -0.01
C PHE A 43 -0.56 19.52 -0.24
N ILE A 44 -1.52 19.30 0.67
CA ILE A 44 -2.88 19.85 0.57
C ILE A 44 -2.90 21.32 1.03
N GLU A 45 -2.17 21.67 2.08
CA GLU A 45 -2.05 23.05 2.56
C GLU A 45 -1.37 23.96 1.54
N SER A 46 -0.26 23.51 0.95
CA SER A 46 0.43 24.24 -0.12
C SER A 46 -0.51 24.45 -1.31
N ALA A 47 -1.35 23.47 -1.62
CA ALA A 47 -2.36 23.60 -2.66
C ALA A 47 -3.47 24.59 -2.31
N ALA A 48 -3.86 24.67 -1.04
CA ALA A 48 -4.85 25.64 -0.57
C ALA A 48 -4.33 27.08 -0.65
N GLU A 49 -3.03 27.29 -0.43
CA GLU A 49 -2.39 28.61 -0.44
C GLU A 49 -1.96 29.07 -1.84
N ASP A 50 -1.49 28.15 -2.70
CA ASP A 50 -0.95 28.49 -4.02
C ASP A 50 -2.04 29.11 -4.93
N PRO A 51 -1.87 30.35 -5.43
CA PRO A 51 -2.84 31.00 -6.30
C PRO A 51 -2.99 30.32 -7.67
N ASN A 52 -2.03 29.48 -8.06
CA ASN A 52 -2.04 28.80 -9.34
C ASN A 52 -2.75 27.44 -9.31
N VAL A 53 -3.12 26.94 -8.13
CA VAL A 53 -3.97 25.75 -8.00
C VAL A 53 -5.41 26.13 -8.31
N LEU A 54 -5.97 25.46 -9.31
CA LEU A 54 -7.30 25.70 -9.84
C LEU A 54 -8.35 24.88 -9.08
N SER A 55 -8.05 23.62 -8.80
CA SER A 55 -8.98 22.72 -8.10
C SER A 55 -8.31 21.68 -7.22
N ILE A 56 -9.06 21.22 -6.21
CA ILE A 56 -8.66 20.21 -5.23
C ILE A 56 -9.79 19.18 -5.10
N LYS A 57 -9.50 17.89 -5.33
CA LYS A 57 -10.40 16.78 -5.04
C LYS A 57 -9.82 15.91 -3.95
N GLN A 58 -10.61 15.58 -2.92
CA GLN A 58 -10.13 14.88 -1.74
C GLN A 58 -11.11 13.80 -1.29
N THR A 59 -10.61 12.59 -1.03
CA THR A 59 -11.35 11.56 -0.28
C THR A 59 -11.12 11.73 1.22
N LEU A 60 -12.17 11.68 2.02
CA LEU A 60 -12.12 11.80 3.48
C LEU A 60 -12.75 10.56 4.11
N TYR A 61 -11.88 9.67 4.60
CA TYR A 61 -12.27 8.47 5.34
C TYR A 61 -11.71 8.55 6.76
N ARG A 62 -12.59 8.83 7.73
CA ARG A 62 -12.28 9.00 9.17
C ARG A 62 -11.20 10.05 9.45
N THR A 63 -11.58 11.31 9.43
CA THR A 63 -10.72 12.43 9.82
C THR A 63 -10.80 12.69 11.33
N GLY A 64 -9.67 13.00 11.96
CA GLY A 64 -9.67 13.41 13.36
C GLY A 64 -10.41 14.74 13.59
N GLU A 65 -10.79 15.02 14.84
CA GLU A 65 -11.53 16.25 15.22
C GLU A 65 -10.77 17.56 14.94
N LYS A 66 -9.45 17.51 14.77
CA LYS A 66 -8.59 18.65 14.41
C LYS A 66 -7.80 18.35 13.14
N SER A 67 -8.50 18.11 12.04
CA SER A 67 -7.88 17.73 10.78
C SER A 67 -7.33 18.95 10.04
N ARG A 68 -6.00 19.07 9.98
CA ARG A 68 -5.28 20.05 9.13
C ARG A 68 -5.76 20.00 7.68
N VAL A 69 -6.01 18.79 7.17
CA VAL A 69 -6.52 18.57 5.81
C VAL A 69 -7.88 19.23 5.62
N VAL A 70 -8.82 19.06 6.56
CA VAL A 70 -10.16 19.66 6.43
C VAL A 70 -10.09 21.19 6.51
N GLN A 71 -9.25 21.72 7.39
CA GLN A 71 -9.03 23.17 7.51
C GLN A 71 -8.45 23.75 6.21
N ALA A 72 -7.48 23.06 5.59
CA ALA A 72 -6.91 23.47 4.30
C ALA A 72 -7.97 23.48 3.18
N LEU A 73 -8.84 22.47 3.12
CA LEU A 73 -9.94 22.42 2.14
C LEU A 73 -10.94 23.58 2.33
N ILE A 74 -11.32 23.87 3.58
CA ILE A 74 -12.21 24.99 3.92
C ILE A 74 -11.57 26.32 3.47
N ALA A 75 -10.28 26.51 3.76
CA ALA A 75 -9.56 27.72 3.34
C ALA A 75 -9.46 27.85 1.81
N ALA A 76 -9.25 26.72 1.11
CA ALA A 76 -9.15 26.69 -0.35
C ALA A 76 -10.47 27.06 -1.05
N ALA A 77 -11.61 26.67 -0.47
CA ALA A 77 -12.94 26.84 -1.08
C ALA A 77 -13.32 28.31 -1.34
N ALA A 78 -12.69 29.26 -0.63
CA ALA A 78 -12.88 30.69 -0.88
C ALA A 78 -12.32 31.18 -2.23
N LYS A 79 -11.39 30.43 -2.85
CA LYS A 79 -10.65 30.87 -4.04
C LYS A 79 -10.53 29.82 -5.14
N LYS A 80 -10.90 28.56 -4.86
CA LYS A 80 -10.61 27.39 -5.69
C LYS A 80 -11.83 26.48 -5.76
N GLU A 81 -11.92 25.68 -6.81
CA GLU A 81 -12.92 24.61 -6.86
C GLU A 81 -12.47 23.47 -5.95
N VAL A 82 -13.25 23.16 -4.92
CA VAL A 82 -12.93 22.09 -3.97
C VAL A 82 -14.04 21.06 -3.96
N THR A 83 -13.68 19.80 -4.17
CA THR A 83 -14.57 18.64 -4.08
C THR A 83 -14.10 17.70 -2.98
N ALA A 84 -15.00 17.32 -2.08
CA ALA A 84 -14.71 16.37 -1.02
C ALA A 84 -15.68 15.17 -1.07
N VAL A 85 -15.14 13.95 -1.07
CA VAL A 85 -15.93 12.72 -0.94
C VAL A 85 -15.82 12.22 0.49
N VAL A 86 -16.90 12.31 1.26
CA VAL A 86 -16.94 12.03 2.70
C VAL A 86 -17.70 10.73 2.96
N GLU A 87 -17.04 9.75 3.59
CA GLU A 87 -17.70 8.51 4.03
C GLU A 87 -18.45 8.72 5.35
N LEU A 88 -19.78 8.86 5.29
CA LEU A 88 -20.62 9.08 6.47
C LEU A 88 -20.84 7.82 7.32
N LYS A 89 -20.77 6.60 6.75
CA LYS A 89 -21.02 5.32 7.46
C LYS A 89 -19.75 4.70 8.06
N ALA A 90 -18.77 5.53 8.39
CA ALA A 90 -17.55 5.08 9.05
C ALA A 90 -17.83 4.79 10.53
N ARG A 91 -17.75 3.52 10.93
CA ARG A 91 -18.04 3.07 12.31
C ARG A 91 -17.27 3.90 13.35
N PHE A 92 -17.94 4.45 14.35
CA PHE A 92 -17.40 5.22 15.48
C PHE A 92 -16.98 6.67 15.19
N ASP A 93 -17.05 7.14 13.93
CA ASP A 93 -16.67 8.49 13.54
C ASP A 93 -17.84 9.26 12.88
N GLU A 94 -19.07 8.73 12.95
CA GLU A 94 -20.21 9.24 12.19
C GLU A 94 -20.54 10.71 12.54
N ALA A 95 -20.59 11.05 13.83
CA ALA A 95 -20.92 12.41 14.26
C ALA A 95 -19.86 13.44 13.80
N SER A 96 -18.59 13.07 13.84
CA SER A 96 -17.49 13.93 13.39
C SER A 96 -17.50 14.11 11.88
N ASN A 97 -17.78 13.05 11.10
CA ASN A 97 -17.88 13.16 9.65
C ASN A 97 -19.10 13.98 9.21
N ILE A 98 -20.24 13.88 9.89
CA ILE A 98 -21.43 14.71 9.63
C ILE A 98 -21.11 16.19 9.89
N ARG A 99 -20.42 16.51 11.00
CA ARG A 99 -19.99 17.87 11.28
C ARG A 99 -19.04 18.39 10.20
N TRP A 100 -18.04 17.60 9.82
CA TRP A 100 -17.11 17.99 8.77
C TRP A 100 -17.78 18.20 7.41
N ALA A 101 -18.74 17.35 7.03
CA ALA A 101 -19.51 17.54 5.82
C ALA A 101 -20.22 18.91 5.82
N ARG A 102 -20.88 19.26 6.93
CA ARG A 102 -21.55 20.56 7.08
C ARG A 102 -20.56 21.73 7.05
N ASP A 103 -19.44 21.63 7.75
CA ASP A 103 -18.43 22.69 7.80
C ASP A 103 -17.81 22.93 6.41
N LEU A 104 -17.58 21.86 5.65
CA LEU A 104 -17.11 21.91 4.26
C LEU A 104 -18.17 22.55 3.33
N GLU A 105 -19.43 22.09 3.40
CA GLU A 105 -20.54 22.65 2.62
C GLU A 105 -20.71 24.15 2.89
N ASN A 106 -20.71 24.57 4.15
CA ASN A 106 -20.82 25.98 4.56
C ASN A 106 -19.67 26.85 4.01
N ALA A 107 -18.50 26.25 3.79
CA ALA A 107 -17.34 26.93 3.21
C ALA A 107 -17.37 27.00 1.67
N GLY A 108 -18.35 26.35 1.01
CA GLY A 108 -18.46 26.30 -0.44
C GLY A 108 -17.79 25.08 -1.10
N VAL A 109 -17.39 24.08 -0.31
CA VAL A 109 -16.89 22.80 -0.85
C VAL A 109 -18.03 21.98 -1.41
N GLN A 110 -17.84 21.39 -2.60
CA GLN A 110 -18.76 20.40 -3.16
C GLN A 110 -18.58 19.07 -2.43
N VAL A 111 -19.50 18.76 -1.51
CA VAL A 111 -19.44 17.53 -0.69
C VAL A 111 -20.29 16.43 -1.32
N PHE A 112 -19.69 15.25 -1.49
CA PHE A 112 -20.35 14.03 -1.96
C PHE A 112 -20.25 12.93 -0.89
N HIS A 113 -21.32 12.18 -0.67
CA HIS A 113 -21.38 11.15 0.38
C HIS A 113 -21.00 9.72 -0.09
N GLY A 114 -20.26 9.62 -1.20
CA GLY A 114 -19.93 8.35 -1.86
C GLY A 114 -21.14 7.68 -2.52
N LEU A 115 -20.93 6.48 -3.06
CA LEU A 115 -21.98 5.73 -3.77
C LEU A 115 -22.86 4.94 -2.81
N VAL A 116 -24.17 4.95 -3.04
CA VAL A 116 -25.14 4.22 -2.20
C VAL A 116 -24.81 2.73 -2.22
N GLY A 117 -24.69 2.13 -1.03
CA GLY A 117 -24.40 0.71 -0.86
C GLY A 117 -22.91 0.35 -0.85
N LEU A 118 -22.03 1.25 -1.27
CA LEU A 118 -20.57 1.06 -1.25
C LEU A 118 -19.92 2.01 -0.25
N LYS A 119 -18.86 1.54 0.43
CA LYS A 119 -18.07 2.43 1.28
C LYS A 119 -16.84 2.95 0.55
N THR A 120 -16.61 4.26 0.61
CA THR A 120 -15.41 4.88 0.06
C THR A 120 -14.23 4.65 0.99
N HIS A 121 -13.25 3.86 0.55
CA HIS A 121 -12.09 3.48 1.34
C HIS A 121 -10.75 3.68 0.61
N CYS A 122 -10.75 4.12 -0.64
CA CYS A 122 -9.56 4.67 -1.27
C CYS A 122 -9.08 5.94 -0.56
N LYS A 123 -7.79 6.27 -0.70
CA LYS A 123 -7.16 7.47 -0.12
C LYS A 123 -6.44 8.24 -1.19
N LEU A 124 -7.21 9.12 -1.79
CA LEU A 124 -6.82 9.91 -2.95
C LEU A 124 -6.95 11.40 -2.64
N SER A 125 -5.98 12.15 -3.15
CA SER A 125 -6.03 13.59 -3.33
C SER A 125 -5.61 13.88 -4.77
N LEU A 126 -6.27 14.82 -5.43
CA LEU A 126 -5.93 15.27 -6.78
C LEU A 126 -6.00 16.78 -6.84
N LEU A 127 -4.93 17.40 -7.33
CA LEU A 127 -4.80 18.83 -7.51
C LEU A 127 -4.66 19.12 -8.99
N VAL A 128 -5.27 20.21 -9.46
CA VAL A 128 -5.00 20.79 -10.78
C VAL A 128 -4.31 22.13 -10.58
N ARG A 129 -3.12 22.31 -11.13
CA ARG A 129 -2.31 23.52 -11.00
C ARG A 129 -1.86 24.03 -12.36
N LYS A 130 -1.90 25.34 -12.59
CA LYS A 130 -1.25 25.97 -13.73
C LYS A 130 0.19 26.29 -13.37
N ASP A 131 1.15 25.56 -13.89
CA ASP A 131 2.54 25.73 -13.53
C ASP A 131 3.19 26.99 -14.13
N PRO A 132 4.36 27.43 -13.64
CA PRO A 132 5.04 28.64 -14.13
C PRO A 132 5.35 28.65 -15.63
N ASP A 133 5.45 27.47 -16.26
CA ASP A 133 5.62 27.32 -17.70
C ASP A 133 4.32 27.47 -18.49
N GLY A 134 3.21 27.79 -17.81
CA GLY A 134 1.89 28.02 -18.39
C GLY A 134 1.06 26.74 -18.59
N VAL A 135 1.63 25.55 -18.33
CA VAL A 135 0.97 24.27 -18.56
C VAL A 135 0.15 23.87 -17.32
N SER A 136 -1.10 23.47 -17.53
CA SER A 136 -1.93 22.90 -16.47
C SER A 136 -1.60 21.43 -16.24
N ARG A 137 -1.15 21.10 -15.03
CA ARG A 137 -0.80 19.73 -14.64
C ARG A 137 -1.65 19.26 -13.48
N ARG A 138 -1.73 17.93 -13.36
CA ARG A 138 -2.38 17.26 -12.24
C ARG A 138 -1.32 16.69 -11.31
N TYR A 139 -1.57 16.79 -10.02
CA TYR A 139 -0.72 16.21 -8.98
C TYR A 139 -1.58 15.36 -8.08
N ALA A 140 -1.18 14.12 -7.82
CA ALA A 140 -1.96 13.18 -7.04
C ALA A 140 -1.20 12.70 -5.81
N HIS A 141 -1.95 12.44 -4.73
CA HIS A 141 -1.51 11.60 -3.63
C HIS A 141 -2.38 10.33 -3.60
N LEU A 142 -1.75 9.17 -3.48
CA LEU A 142 -2.40 7.88 -3.29
C LEU A 142 -1.82 7.18 -2.06
N GLY A 143 -2.68 6.75 -1.12
CA GLY A 143 -2.26 6.17 0.15
C GLY A 143 -2.82 4.77 0.43
N THR A 144 -2.05 3.96 1.16
CA THR A 144 -2.55 2.70 1.77
C THR A 144 -3.36 2.94 3.04
N GLY A 145 -3.18 4.13 3.65
CA GLY A 145 -3.75 4.55 4.93
C GLY A 145 -4.51 5.86 4.87
N ASN A 146 -5.23 6.18 5.94
CA ASN A 146 -6.14 7.32 6.03
C ASN A 146 -5.42 8.66 6.23
N TYR A 147 -6.11 9.77 5.92
CA TYR A 147 -5.68 11.13 6.23
C TYR A 147 -5.88 11.50 7.70
N ASN A 148 -5.26 10.74 8.60
CA ASN A 148 -5.34 10.95 10.04
C ASN A 148 -3.94 10.94 10.66
N SER A 149 -3.48 12.12 11.07
CA SER A 149 -2.15 12.34 11.64
C SER A 149 -1.91 11.60 12.95
N THR A 150 -2.97 11.26 13.70
CA THR A 150 -2.86 10.48 14.93
C THR A 150 -2.57 9.02 14.61
N THR A 151 -3.33 8.42 13.68
CA THR A 151 -3.08 7.02 13.27
C THR A 151 -1.77 6.88 12.51
N ALA A 152 -1.38 7.88 11.72
CA ALA A 152 -0.12 7.89 10.98
C ALA A 152 1.12 7.81 11.87
N LYS A 153 1.03 8.05 13.19
CA LYS A 153 2.12 7.88 14.16
C LYS A 153 2.28 6.46 14.70
N ILE A 154 1.24 5.63 14.52
CA ILE A 154 1.17 4.28 15.09
C ILE A 154 0.92 3.21 14.04
N TYR A 155 0.48 3.55 12.84
CA TYR A 155 0.21 2.62 11.73
C TYR A 155 1.34 2.74 10.71
N THR A 156 1.76 1.61 10.12
CA THR A 156 2.69 1.63 9.00
C THR A 156 1.93 1.76 7.70
N ASP A 157 2.15 2.84 6.96
CA ASP A 157 1.43 3.14 5.73
C ASP A 157 2.38 3.66 4.66
N LEU A 158 2.02 3.46 3.40
CA LEU A 158 2.75 4.01 2.26
C LEU A 158 1.90 5.05 1.55
N SER A 159 2.54 6.17 1.22
CA SER A 159 1.95 7.29 0.49
C SER A 159 2.81 7.57 -0.73
N LEU A 160 2.18 7.63 -1.90
CA LEU A 160 2.80 8.00 -3.17
C LEU A 160 2.28 9.38 -3.58
N MET A 161 3.17 10.32 -3.85
CA MET A 161 2.86 11.57 -4.52
C MET A 161 3.46 11.56 -5.91
N THR A 162 2.71 11.98 -6.92
CA THR A 162 3.11 11.87 -8.32
C THR A 162 2.48 12.95 -9.19
N ALA A 163 3.17 13.31 -10.28
CA ALA A 163 2.62 14.08 -11.40
C ALA A 163 2.50 13.23 -12.69
N ASP A 164 2.63 11.90 -12.61
CA ASP A 164 2.47 11.00 -13.76
C ASP A 164 1.07 11.17 -14.37
N GLU A 165 1.03 11.55 -15.65
CA GLU A 165 -0.21 11.91 -16.34
C GLU A 165 -1.22 10.77 -16.34
N SER A 166 -0.77 9.53 -16.57
CA SER A 166 -1.67 8.38 -16.61
C SER A 166 -2.22 8.01 -15.23
N ILE A 167 -1.42 8.13 -14.16
CA ILE A 167 -1.90 7.90 -12.79
C ILE A 167 -2.87 9.01 -12.40
N THR A 168 -2.53 10.27 -12.68
CA THR A 168 -3.38 11.40 -12.29
C THR A 168 -4.68 11.46 -13.09
N GLU A 169 -4.68 11.04 -14.36
CA GLU A 169 -5.90 10.83 -15.15
C GLU A 169 -6.76 9.69 -14.60
N ALA A 170 -6.15 8.55 -14.25
CA ALA A 170 -6.89 7.45 -13.61
C ALA A 170 -7.50 7.88 -12.26
N VAL A 171 -6.78 8.64 -11.43
CA VAL A 171 -7.31 9.21 -10.18
C VAL A 171 -8.46 10.17 -10.47
N HIS A 172 -8.37 11.00 -11.51
CA HIS A 172 -9.47 11.85 -11.94
C HIS A 172 -10.73 11.03 -12.28
N ASN A 173 -10.57 9.95 -13.05
CA ASN A 173 -11.66 9.04 -13.40
C ASN A 173 -12.28 8.36 -12.17
N VAL A 174 -11.46 8.01 -11.16
CA VAL A 174 -11.98 7.50 -9.88
C VAL A 174 -12.83 8.55 -9.16
N PHE A 175 -12.43 9.83 -9.15
CA PHE A 175 -13.27 10.89 -8.61
C PHE A 175 -14.58 11.06 -9.40
N SER A 176 -14.53 11.00 -10.74
CA SER A 176 -15.73 11.05 -11.58
C SER A 176 -16.69 9.90 -11.29
N PHE A 177 -16.17 8.70 -11.06
CA PHE A 177 -16.96 7.55 -10.60
C PHE A 177 -17.60 7.81 -9.23
N LEU A 178 -16.84 8.35 -8.27
CA LEU A 178 -17.32 8.65 -6.92
C LEU A 178 -18.39 9.74 -6.87
N THR A 179 -18.35 10.73 -7.76
CA THR A 179 -19.21 11.92 -7.70
C THR A 179 -20.40 11.86 -8.65
N ALA A 180 -20.24 11.21 -9.81
CA ALA A 180 -21.22 11.26 -10.91
C ALA A 180 -21.69 9.88 -11.40
N TYR A 181 -21.22 8.78 -10.79
CA TYR A 181 -21.45 7.41 -11.29
C TYR A 181 -21.03 7.23 -12.75
N ALA A 182 -20.06 8.04 -13.20
CA ALA A 182 -19.52 7.93 -14.55
C ALA A 182 -18.56 6.74 -14.57
N GLU A 183 -19.06 5.57 -14.97
CA GLU A 183 -18.22 4.42 -15.25
C GLU A 183 -17.38 4.71 -16.49
N HIS A 184 -16.07 4.59 -16.35
CA HIS A 184 -15.12 4.71 -17.44
C HIS A 184 -14.80 3.33 -17.99
N SER A 185 -14.48 3.24 -19.29
CA SER A 185 -14.09 1.99 -19.94
C SER A 185 -12.80 1.39 -19.38
N SER A 186 -11.95 2.22 -18.76
CA SER A 186 -10.73 1.78 -18.08
C SER A 186 -10.31 2.77 -17.00
N TYR A 187 -9.79 2.23 -15.90
CA TYR A 187 -9.11 2.98 -14.85
C TYR A 187 -7.59 2.77 -14.89
N ALA A 188 -7.06 2.12 -15.92
CA ALA A 188 -5.62 1.89 -16.06
C ALA A 188 -4.84 3.21 -15.99
N PRO A 189 -3.68 3.24 -15.31
CA PRO A 189 -2.97 2.09 -14.76
C PRO A 189 -3.44 1.67 -13.35
N LEU A 190 -4.46 2.33 -12.78
CA LEU A 190 -5.08 1.94 -11.52
C LEU A 190 -6.02 0.74 -11.71
N MET A 191 -6.26 0.05 -10.61
CA MET A 191 -7.32 -0.92 -10.43
C MET A 191 -8.24 -0.40 -9.33
N VAL A 192 -9.54 -0.57 -9.51
CA VAL A 192 -10.58 0.01 -8.66
C VAL A 192 -11.54 -1.09 -8.21
N SER A 193 -11.82 -1.19 -6.91
CA SER A 193 -12.94 -2.01 -6.43
C SER A 193 -14.24 -1.20 -6.49
N PRO A 194 -15.40 -1.84 -6.69
CA PRO A 194 -15.59 -3.26 -6.99
C PRO A 194 -15.42 -3.61 -8.48
N VAL A 195 -14.85 -2.70 -9.29
CA VAL A 195 -14.80 -2.80 -10.75
C VAL A 195 -13.89 -3.93 -11.22
N ASN A 196 -12.59 -3.90 -10.87
CA ASN A 196 -11.60 -4.80 -11.48
C ASN A 196 -10.43 -5.24 -10.57
N ILE A 197 -10.32 -4.82 -9.30
CA ILE A 197 -9.22 -5.28 -8.42
C ILE A 197 -9.23 -6.80 -8.26
N ALA A 198 -10.41 -7.42 -8.12
CA ALA A 198 -10.53 -8.86 -7.92
C ALA A 198 -10.03 -9.66 -9.13
N GLU A 199 -10.56 -9.35 -10.32
CA GLU A 199 -10.20 -9.98 -11.59
C GLU A 199 -8.71 -9.76 -11.90
N HIS A 200 -8.22 -8.53 -11.84
CA HIS A 200 -6.81 -8.24 -12.12
C HIS A 200 -5.87 -8.91 -11.11
N SER A 201 -6.25 -9.01 -9.83
CA SER A 201 -5.44 -9.75 -8.85
C SER A 201 -5.34 -11.24 -9.21
N LEU A 202 -6.42 -11.85 -9.69
CA LEU A 202 -6.42 -13.24 -10.16
C LEU A 202 -5.53 -13.39 -11.40
N ASP A 203 -5.60 -12.45 -12.34
CA ASP A 203 -4.77 -12.45 -13.55
C ASP A 203 -3.28 -12.31 -13.26
N LEU A 204 -2.91 -11.42 -12.33
CA LEU A 204 -1.52 -11.27 -11.88
C LEU A 204 -0.98 -12.57 -11.27
N ILE A 205 -1.79 -13.25 -10.44
CA ILE A 205 -1.41 -14.55 -9.84
C ILE A 205 -1.34 -15.66 -10.89
N ALA A 206 -2.29 -15.68 -11.85
CA ALA A 206 -2.30 -16.63 -12.94
C ALA A 206 -1.07 -16.47 -13.84
N ARG A 207 -0.69 -15.23 -14.17
CA ARG A 207 0.50 -14.91 -14.96
C ARG A 207 1.79 -15.38 -14.31
N GLU A 208 1.94 -15.25 -12.99
CA GLU A 208 3.09 -15.85 -12.28
C GLU A 208 3.11 -17.38 -12.41
N SER A 209 1.94 -18.02 -12.39
CA SER A 209 1.83 -19.47 -12.57
C SER A 209 2.32 -19.89 -13.96
N ASP A 210 2.01 -19.10 -14.99
CA ASP A 210 2.47 -19.36 -16.36
C ASP A 210 3.98 -19.14 -16.50
N HIS A 211 4.52 -18.07 -15.89
CA HIS A 211 5.98 -17.87 -15.83
C HIS A 211 6.69 -19.05 -15.17
N ALA A 212 6.16 -19.56 -14.04
CA ALA A 212 6.74 -20.71 -13.34
C ALA A 212 6.74 -21.98 -14.20
N ARG A 213 5.63 -22.28 -14.89
CA ARG A 213 5.52 -23.44 -15.81
C ARG A 213 6.53 -23.37 -16.96
N LEU A 214 6.84 -22.15 -17.41
CA LEU A 214 7.83 -21.89 -18.46
C LEU A 214 9.27 -21.80 -17.93
N GLY A 215 9.50 -22.01 -16.63
CA GLY A 215 10.83 -21.93 -16.02
C GLY A 215 11.38 -20.50 -15.94
N ARG A 216 10.53 -19.47 -16.07
CA ARG A 216 10.89 -18.05 -15.94
C ARG A 216 10.83 -17.63 -14.47
N PRO A 217 11.47 -16.50 -14.09
CA PRO A 217 11.34 -15.95 -12.74
C PRO A 217 9.87 -15.74 -12.37
N ALA A 218 9.43 -16.41 -11.30
CA ALA A 218 8.05 -16.35 -10.82
C ALA A 218 8.06 -16.31 -9.29
N ARG A 219 7.54 -15.22 -8.73
CA ARG A 219 7.50 -14.99 -7.28
C ARG A 219 6.42 -13.98 -6.95
N ILE A 220 5.69 -14.25 -5.87
CA ILE A 220 4.73 -13.33 -5.28
C ILE A 220 5.20 -12.96 -3.87
N ILE A 221 5.24 -11.66 -3.58
CA ILE A 221 5.37 -11.17 -2.20
C ILE A 221 4.17 -10.27 -1.94
N ALA A 222 3.29 -10.67 -1.02
CA ALA A 222 2.09 -9.91 -0.72
C ALA A 222 2.01 -9.58 0.78
N LYS A 223 2.00 -8.28 1.09
CA LYS A 223 1.83 -7.73 2.42
C LYS A 223 0.46 -7.11 2.53
N MET A 224 -0.31 -7.48 3.56
CA MET A 224 -1.65 -6.92 3.79
C MET A 224 -2.13 -7.15 5.24
N ASN A 225 -3.30 -6.63 5.57
CA ASN A 225 -3.86 -6.79 6.90
C ASN A 225 -4.59 -8.11 7.08
N ALA A 226 -5.31 -8.56 6.05
CA ALA A 226 -6.05 -9.81 6.09
C ALA A 226 -6.17 -10.46 4.70
N LEU A 227 -6.27 -11.79 4.69
CA LEU A 227 -6.47 -12.61 3.50
C LEU A 227 -7.63 -13.59 3.77
N LEU A 228 -8.78 -13.35 3.13
CA LEU A 228 -10.02 -14.09 3.33
C LEU A 228 -10.74 -14.47 2.03
N ASP A 229 -10.38 -13.85 0.91
CA ASP A 229 -11.06 -14.11 -0.35
C ASP A 229 -10.78 -15.52 -0.88
N LYS A 230 -11.84 -16.27 -1.20
CA LYS A 230 -11.74 -17.70 -1.54
C LYS A 230 -11.11 -17.92 -2.91
N ASP A 231 -11.39 -17.05 -3.87
CA ASP A 231 -10.94 -17.19 -5.25
C ASP A 231 -9.45 -16.84 -5.34
N ILE A 232 -9.04 -15.76 -4.67
CA ILE A 232 -7.63 -15.40 -4.50
C ILE A 232 -6.87 -16.50 -3.77
N ILE A 233 -7.38 -17.04 -2.65
CA ILE A 233 -6.71 -18.14 -1.93
C ILE A 233 -6.54 -19.37 -2.84
N SER A 234 -7.58 -19.72 -3.60
CA SER A 234 -7.53 -20.83 -4.55
C SER A 234 -6.53 -20.58 -5.68
N ALA A 235 -6.44 -19.34 -6.18
CA ALA A 235 -5.43 -18.94 -7.16
C ALA A 235 -4.00 -19.06 -6.61
N LEU A 236 -3.77 -18.63 -5.36
CA LEU A 236 -2.47 -18.78 -4.70
C LEU A 236 -2.06 -20.25 -4.54
N TYR A 237 -3.00 -21.15 -4.21
CA TYR A 237 -2.72 -22.59 -4.18
C TYR A 237 -2.35 -23.13 -5.57
N ARG A 238 -3.07 -22.74 -6.62
CA ARG A 238 -2.73 -23.12 -8.01
C ARG A 238 -1.35 -22.59 -8.43
N ALA A 239 -1.03 -21.36 -8.04
CA ALA A 239 0.29 -20.77 -8.28
C ALA A 239 1.39 -21.53 -7.54
N SER A 240 1.17 -21.90 -6.28
CA SER A 240 2.09 -22.75 -5.53
C SER A 240 2.31 -24.10 -6.21
N GLN A 241 1.25 -24.73 -6.72
CA GLN A 241 1.33 -26.01 -7.44
C GLN A 241 2.11 -25.89 -8.76
N ALA A 242 2.08 -24.73 -9.40
CA ALA A 242 2.87 -24.41 -10.59
C ALA A 242 4.35 -24.14 -10.27
N GLY A 243 4.73 -24.02 -8.99
CA GLY A 243 6.10 -23.77 -8.55
C GLY A 243 6.41 -22.30 -8.26
N VAL A 244 5.40 -21.42 -8.20
CA VAL A 244 5.60 -20.02 -7.79
C VAL A 244 5.98 -19.98 -6.32
N GLU A 245 7.08 -19.29 -5.99
CA GLU A 245 7.45 -19.00 -4.60
C GLU A 245 6.62 -17.83 -4.06
N ILE A 246 5.92 -18.04 -2.94
CA ILE A 246 4.92 -17.08 -2.43
C ILE A 246 5.23 -16.75 -0.97
N ASP A 247 5.54 -15.48 -0.70
CA ASP A 247 5.72 -14.94 0.66
C ASP A 247 4.55 -14.01 1.02
N LEU A 248 3.79 -14.39 2.04
CA LEU A 248 2.65 -13.63 2.54
C LEU A 248 2.98 -13.01 3.90
N ILE A 249 2.92 -11.68 3.99
CA ILE A 249 3.08 -10.91 5.23
C ILE A 249 1.68 -10.43 5.66
N VAL A 250 0.96 -11.28 6.39
CA VAL A 250 -0.41 -11.03 6.83
C VAL A 250 -0.42 -10.89 8.35
N ARG A 251 -0.63 -9.66 8.84
CA ARG A 251 -0.61 -9.41 10.29
C ARG A 251 -1.83 -9.97 11.02
N GLY A 252 -2.99 -9.95 10.37
CA GLY A 252 -4.30 -10.17 10.96
C GLY A 252 -4.86 -11.53 10.60
N ILE A 253 -6.10 -11.55 10.11
CA ILE A 253 -6.80 -12.80 9.79
C ILE A 253 -6.28 -13.35 8.47
N CYS A 254 -5.87 -14.62 8.46
CA CYS A 254 -5.45 -15.34 7.27
C CYS A 254 -6.18 -16.69 7.22
N ALA A 255 -7.06 -16.86 6.23
CA ALA A 255 -7.78 -18.11 5.99
C ALA A 255 -6.94 -19.15 5.22
N LEU A 256 -5.86 -18.71 4.56
CA LEU A 256 -4.94 -19.58 3.84
C LEU A 256 -4.15 -20.48 4.81
N ARG A 257 -3.90 -21.74 4.42
CA ARG A 257 -3.07 -22.69 5.15
C ARG A 257 -1.78 -23.01 4.36
N PRO A 258 -0.60 -22.61 4.86
CA PRO A 258 0.68 -22.88 4.20
C PRO A 258 1.21 -24.28 4.50
N GLY A 259 2.08 -24.81 3.62
CA GLY A 259 2.80 -26.07 3.84
C GLY A 259 1.95 -27.34 3.76
N ILE A 260 0.78 -27.27 3.11
CA ILE A 260 -0.01 -28.46 2.77
C ILE A 260 0.64 -29.11 1.56
N ARG A 261 1.00 -30.39 1.73
CA ARG A 261 1.67 -31.17 0.68
C ARG A 261 0.89 -31.13 -0.64
N ARG A 262 1.57 -30.78 -1.73
CA ARG A 262 1.08 -30.60 -3.10
C ARG A 262 0.02 -29.51 -3.29
N ILE A 263 -0.19 -28.63 -2.31
CA ILE A 263 -1.19 -27.55 -2.40
C ILE A 263 -0.55 -26.20 -2.08
N SER A 264 0.23 -26.13 -1.01
CA SER A 264 0.85 -24.88 -0.54
C SER A 264 2.29 -25.07 -0.07
N ASP A 265 3.01 -26.00 -0.70
CA ASP A 265 4.43 -26.30 -0.40
C ASP A 265 5.34 -25.07 -0.60
N HIS A 266 4.96 -24.16 -1.50
CA HIS A 266 5.72 -22.95 -1.86
C HIS A 266 5.12 -21.67 -1.25
N ILE A 267 4.13 -21.80 -0.35
CA ILE A 267 3.52 -20.65 0.32
C ILE A 267 4.03 -20.55 1.75
N HIS A 268 4.56 -19.38 2.08
CA HIS A 268 5.03 -19.03 3.40
C HIS A 268 4.21 -17.87 3.95
N VAL A 269 3.65 -18.03 5.14
CA VAL A 269 2.86 -16.98 5.79
C VAL A 269 3.55 -16.54 7.08
N ARG A 270 3.74 -15.24 7.23
CA ARG A 270 4.22 -14.61 8.47
C ARG A 270 3.33 -13.45 8.90
N SER A 271 3.22 -13.28 10.21
CA SER A 271 2.57 -12.14 10.86
C SER A 271 3.61 -11.39 11.69
N ILE A 272 3.60 -10.06 11.59
CA ILE A 272 4.47 -9.18 12.35
C ILE A 272 3.57 -8.27 13.19
N VAL A 273 3.76 -8.35 14.50
CA VAL A 273 3.09 -7.51 15.49
C VAL A 273 4.17 -6.93 16.39
N GLY A 274 4.36 -5.61 16.29
CA GLY A 274 5.48 -4.90 16.89
C GLY A 274 5.06 -3.65 17.65
N ARG A 275 5.95 -2.66 17.64
CA ARG A 275 5.72 -1.30 18.13
C ARG A 275 4.63 -0.61 17.32
N PHE A 276 4.76 -0.67 16.00
CA PHE A 276 3.79 -0.09 15.08
C PHE A 276 2.82 -1.16 14.58
N LEU A 277 1.62 -0.70 14.28
CA LEU A 277 0.56 -1.48 13.70
C LEU A 277 0.82 -1.62 12.21
N GLU A 278 1.16 -2.81 11.76
CA GLU A 278 1.32 -3.04 10.33
C GLU A 278 0.00 -2.67 9.60
N HIS A 279 0.05 -1.87 8.53
CA HIS A 279 -1.18 -1.45 7.85
C HIS A 279 -1.06 -1.34 6.32
N SER A 280 0.14 -1.11 5.80
CA SER A 280 0.40 -1.00 4.37
C SER A 280 0.06 -2.29 3.62
N ARG A 281 -0.53 -2.14 2.43
CA ARG A 281 -0.76 -3.23 1.49
C ARG A 281 0.16 -3.06 0.29
N VAL A 282 0.96 -4.08 0.02
CA VAL A 282 1.99 -4.10 -1.03
C VAL A 282 1.92 -5.45 -1.73
N PHE A 283 1.88 -5.45 -3.04
CA PHE A 283 1.83 -6.66 -3.86
C PHE A 283 2.95 -6.59 -4.89
N TYR A 284 3.88 -7.52 -4.80
CA TYR A 284 5.00 -7.66 -5.71
C TYR A 284 4.85 -8.95 -6.52
N PHE A 285 5.15 -8.85 -7.81
CA PHE A 285 5.14 -9.94 -8.78
C PHE A 285 6.46 -9.92 -9.57
N ALA A 286 7.14 -11.07 -9.70
CA ALA A 286 8.41 -11.15 -10.42
C ALA A 286 8.25 -10.98 -11.93
N ASN A 287 7.10 -11.40 -12.47
CA ASN A 287 6.66 -11.18 -13.84
C ASN A 287 7.73 -11.54 -14.89
N GLY A 288 8.33 -12.73 -14.75
CA GLY A 288 9.34 -13.19 -15.69
C GLY A 288 10.66 -12.40 -15.68
N GLY A 289 10.89 -11.56 -14.66
CA GLY A 289 12.04 -10.68 -14.52
C GLY A 289 11.70 -9.19 -14.70
N TYR A 290 10.49 -8.85 -15.12
CA TYR A 290 10.01 -7.47 -15.26
C TYR A 290 9.16 -7.07 -14.05
N GLU A 291 9.82 -6.91 -12.90
CA GLU A 291 9.17 -6.76 -11.61
C GLU A 291 8.09 -5.67 -11.58
N GLU A 292 6.93 -6.03 -11.03
CA GLU A 292 5.80 -5.12 -10.83
C GLU A 292 5.50 -5.02 -9.33
N ILE A 293 5.28 -3.80 -8.86
CA ILE A 293 4.89 -3.51 -7.47
C ILE A 293 3.65 -2.63 -7.48
N TYR A 294 2.69 -3.03 -6.67
CA TYR A 294 1.45 -2.31 -6.46
C TYR A 294 1.27 -1.98 -4.98
N LEU A 295 0.75 -0.79 -4.72
CA LEU A 295 0.25 -0.39 -3.41
C LEU A 295 -1.28 -0.35 -3.47
N ALA A 296 -1.93 -0.64 -2.34
CA ALA A 296 -3.39 -0.60 -2.31
C ALA A 296 -3.97 -0.10 -0.99
N SER A 297 -5.19 0.41 -1.08
CA SER A 297 -6.06 0.62 0.09
C SER A 297 -6.81 -0.66 0.49
N ALA A 298 -6.92 -1.64 -0.43
CA ALA A 298 -7.61 -2.90 -0.25
C ALA A 298 -6.73 -4.01 0.37
N ASP A 299 -7.37 -4.84 1.20
CA ASP A 299 -6.90 -6.19 1.52
C ASP A 299 -7.56 -7.20 0.56
N TRP A 300 -7.04 -8.42 0.48
CA TRP A 300 -7.71 -9.54 -0.20
C TRP A 300 -8.82 -10.14 0.68
N MET A 301 -9.87 -9.35 0.91
CA MET A 301 -11.11 -9.75 1.60
C MET A 301 -12.32 -9.44 0.71
N PRO A 302 -13.41 -10.25 0.77
CA PRO A 302 -14.60 -10.03 -0.05
C PRO A 302 -15.14 -8.59 0.03
N ARG A 303 -15.27 -8.05 1.24
CA ARG A 303 -15.74 -6.67 1.43
C ARG A 303 -14.86 -5.59 0.79
N ASN A 304 -13.56 -5.82 0.64
CA ASN A 304 -12.64 -4.86 0.02
C ASN A 304 -12.64 -5.01 -1.50
N LEU A 305 -12.82 -6.24 -2.00
CA LEU A 305 -12.82 -6.54 -3.42
C LEU A 305 -14.16 -6.22 -4.10
N TYR A 306 -15.28 -6.37 -3.38
CA TYR A 306 -16.62 -6.35 -3.99
C TYR A 306 -17.62 -5.36 -3.35
N GLU A 307 -17.38 -4.89 -2.13
CA GLU A 307 -18.37 -4.07 -1.38
C GLU A 307 -17.87 -2.65 -1.05
N ARG A 308 -16.66 -2.29 -1.52
CA ARG A 308 -16.00 -1.02 -1.22
C ARG A 308 -15.38 -0.43 -2.45
N ILE A 309 -15.25 0.89 -2.42
CA ILE A 309 -14.46 1.63 -3.40
C ILE A 309 -13.05 1.74 -2.87
N GLU A 310 -12.16 0.95 -3.46
CA GLU A 310 -10.75 0.84 -3.11
C GLU A 310 -9.91 1.10 -4.35
N THR A 311 -8.64 1.44 -4.18
CA THR A 311 -7.69 1.58 -5.29
C THR A 311 -6.45 0.74 -5.04
N MET A 312 -5.96 0.12 -6.11
CA MET A 312 -4.64 -0.50 -6.21
C MET A 312 -3.91 0.14 -7.39
N PHE A 313 -2.67 0.57 -7.17
CA PHE A 313 -1.94 1.40 -8.13
C PHE A 313 -0.49 0.96 -8.24
N PRO A 314 0.10 0.99 -9.45
CA PRO A 314 1.48 0.58 -9.64
C PRO A 314 2.45 1.65 -9.15
N VAL A 315 3.61 1.21 -8.69
CA VAL A 315 4.79 2.06 -8.49
C VAL A 315 5.65 1.93 -9.74
N LYS A 316 5.70 3.00 -10.55
CA LYS A 316 6.41 2.98 -11.83
C LYS A 316 7.89 3.32 -11.71
N ASP A 317 8.21 4.27 -10.83
CA ASP A 317 9.57 4.73 -10.61
C ASP A 317 10.47 3.55 -10.16
N PRO A 318 11.54 3.22 -10.92
CA PRO A 318 12.43 2.11 -10.58
C PRO A 318 13.11 2.24 -9.22
N MET A 319 13.50 3.45 -8.80
CA MET A 319 14.14 3.68 -7.50
C MET A 319 13.15 3.45 -6.36
N LEU A 320 11.89 3.87 -6.53
CA LEU A 320 10.85 3.61 -5.54
C LEU A 320 10.49 2.13 -5.47
N ARG A 321 10.46 1.42 -6.60
CA ARG A 321 10.29 -0.04 -6.62
C ARG A 321 11.41 -0.75 -5.87
N ASP A 322 12.66 -0.37 -6.15
CA ASP A 322 13.85 -0.92 -5.49
C ASP A 322 13.77 -0.72 -3.97
N ARG A 323 13.43 0.50 -3.52
CA ARG A 323 13.20 0.80 -2.10
C ARG A 323 12.10 -0.09 -1.50
N ILE A 324 10.93 -0.19 -2.13
CA ILE A 324 9.84 -1.01 -1.59
C ILE A 324 10.26 -2.49 -1.51
N ARG A 325 10.94 -2.99 -2.55
CA ARG A 325 11.34 -4.39 -2.65
C ARG A 325 12.44 -4.76 -1.66
N HIS A 326 13.51 -3.96 -1.63
CA HIS A 326 14.78 -4.31 -0.98
C HIS A 326 14.98 -3.62 0.36
N GLU A 327 14.35 -2.48 0.64
CA GLU A 327 14.38 -1.86 1.97
C GLU A 327 13.18 -2.30 2.81
N ILE A 328 11.97 -2.25 2.24
CA ILE A 328 10.73 -2.42 3.03
C ILE A 328 10.32 -3.89 3.13
N LEU A 329 10.03 -4.56 2.01
CA LEU A 329 9.57 -5.95 2.01
C LEU A 329 10.63 -6.89 2.57
N ASP A 330 11.89 -6.71 2.14
CA ASP A 330 13.01 -7.53 2.61
C ASP A 330 13.24 -7.40 4.12
N ALA A 331 13.09 -6.22 4.73
CA ALA A 331 13.17 -6.07 6.18
C ALA A 331 12.11 -6.94 6.89
N TYR A 332 10.86 -6.92 6.43
CA TYR A 332 9.80 -7.74 7.01
C TYR A 332 10.00 -9.25 6.74
N LEU A 333 10.60 -9.63 5.61
CA LEU A 333 10.97 -11.02 5.32
C LEU A 333 12.21 -11.50 6.11
N ALA A 334 13.06 -10.58 6.53
CA ALA A 334 14.24 -10.84 7.35
C ALA A 334 13.94 -10.87 8.86
N ASP A 335 12.79 -10.35 9.31
CA ASP A 335 12.45 -10.28 10.73
C ASP A 335 12.48 -11.65 11.44
N THR A 336 13.27 -11.73 12.51
CA THR A 336 13.40 -12.92 13.36
C THR A 336 12.90 -12.72 14.79
N VAL A 337 12.63 -11.46 15.18
CA VAL A 337 12.31 -11.07 16.56
C VAL A 337 10.80 -10.98 16.76
N LYS A 338 10.10 -10.25 15.89
CA LYS A 338 8.65 -10.01 15.99
C LYS A 338 7.86 -10.98 15.12
N ALA A 339 8.45 -11.49 14.04
CA ALA A 339 7.79 -12.41 13.12
C ALA A 339 7.30 -13.70 13.78
N ARG A 340 6.06 -14.04 13.47
CA ARG A 340 5.42 -15.32 13.76
C ARG A 340 5.09 -16.01 12.45
N VAL A 341 5.47 -17.27 12.30
CA VAL A 341 5.22 -18.08 11.09
C VAL A 341 3.98 -18.93 11.34
N LEU A 342 3.03 -18.88 10.40
CA LEU A 342 1.85 -19.75 10.40
C LEU A 342 2.25 -21.15 9.94
N ARG A 343 1.85 -22.17 10.69
CA ARG A 343 2.06 -23.58 10.35
C ARG A 343 0.82 -24.18 9.67
N HIS A 344 0.99 -25.34 9.05
CA HIS A 344 -0.09 -26.08 8.39
C HIS A 344 -1.26 -26.42 9.33
N ASP A 345 -1.00 -26.64 10.62
CA ASP A 345 -1.99 -26.90 11.68
C ASP A 345 -2.74 -25.64 12.14
N GLY A 346 -2.41 -24.47 11.58
CA GLY A 346 -3.01 -23.18 11.95
C GLY A 346 -2.36 -22.48 13.14
N SER A 347 -1.39 -23.09 13.81
CA SER A 347 -0.66 -22.49 14.92
C SER A 347 0.38 -21.47 14.43
N TYR A 348 0.67 -20.48 15.27
CA TYR A 348 1.73 -19.49 15.03
C TYR A 348 2.91 -19.72 15.97
N ILE A 349 4.11 -19.88 15.41
CA ILE A 349 5.36 -20.01 16.17
C ILE A 349 6.30 -18.84 15.86
N ARG A 350 7.23 -18.51 16.77
CA ARG A 350 8.24 -17.49 16.49
C ARG A 350 9.16 -17.93 15.36
N ALA A 351 9.61 -16.98 14.54
CA ALA A 351 10.50 -17.27 13.40
C ALA A 351 11.77 -18.05 13.79
N TRP A 352 12.38 -17.73 14.93
CA TRP A 352 13.55 -18.45 15.42
C TRP A 352 13.24 -19.92 15.79
N GLN A 353 12.05 -20.23 16.30
CA GLN A 353 11.62 -21.62 16.57
C GLN A 353 11.45 -22.40 15.27
N ALA A 354 10.91 -21.76 14.24
CA ALA A 354 10.75 -22.38 12.92
C ALA A 354 12.09 -22.77 12.28
N SER A 355 13.17 -22.05 12.60
CA SER A 355 14.52 -22.32 12.08
C SER A 355 15.26 -23.51 12.73
N ARG A 356 14.66 -24.18 13.73
CA ARG A 356 15.26 -25.29 14.50
C ARG A 356 16.61 -24.98 15.18
N LYS A 357 17.06 -23.73 15.19
CA LYS A 357 18.26 -23.29 15.95
C LYS A 357 17.93 -23.14 17.44
N ARG A 358 18.69 -23.78 18.33
CA ARG A 358 18.61 -23.60 19.80
C ARG A 358 19.13 -22.21 20.16
N LYS A 359 18.25 -21.20 20.17
CA LYS A 359 18.57 -19.76 20.26
C LYS A 359 19.55 -19.31 19.15
N PRO A 360 19.23 -18.30 18.34
CA PRO A 360 20.18 -17.83 17.32
C PRO A 360 21.47 -17.32 18.01
N SER A 361 22.63 -17.78 17.52
CA SER A 361 23.94 -17.25 17.90
C SER A 361 24.17 -15.84 17.35
N ALA A 362 23.42 -15.45 16.32
CA ALA A 362 23.39 -14.10 15.77
C ALA A 362 22.37 -13.22 16.52
N PRO A 363 22.63 -11.91 16.66
CA PRO A 363 21.65 -10.97 17.19
C PRO A 363 20.37 -11.03 16.35
N GLY A 364 19.21 -11.02 17.01
CA GLY A 364 17.93 -11.07 16.33
C GLY A 364 17.67 -9.79 15.50
N PHE A 365 17.11 -9.94 14.31
CA PHE A 365 16.73 -8.81 13.45
C PHE A 365 15.27 -8.43 13.67
N ASN A 366 15.02 -7.12 13.87
CA ASN A 366 13.70 -6.54 14.05
C ASN A 366 13.47 -5.48 12.98
N ALA A 367 12.50 -5.72 12.09
CA ALA A 367 12.24 -4.88 10.92
C ALA A 367 11.89 -3.43 11.30
N GLN A 368 11.04 -3.25 12.31
CA GLN A 368 10.60 -1.90 12.70
C GLN A 368 11.73 -1.08 13.33
N GLU A 369 12.63 -1.71 14.10
CA GLU A 369 13.79 -1.00 14.67
C GLU A 369 14.84 -0.68 13.60
N PHE A 370 15.01 -1.56 12.61
CA PHE A 370 15.85 -1.30 11.44
C PHE A 370 15.35 -0.09 10.63
N LEU A 371 14.06 -0.07 10.31
CA LEU A 371 13.43 1.03 9.57
C LEU A 371 13.44 2.34 10.37
N LEU A 372 13.27 2.28 11.70
CA LEU A 372 13.44 3.43 12.59
C LEU A 372 14.87 3.99 12.54
N ALA A 373 15.87 3.12 12.62
CA ALA A 373 17.27 3.54 12.58
C ALA A 373 17.63 4.17 11.23
N LEU A 374 17.10 3.65 10.12
CA LEU A 374 17.22 4.27 8.79
C LEU A 374 16.59 5.67 8.75
N ALA A 375 15.38 5.83 9.28
CA ALA A 375 14.71 7.13 9.32
C ALA A 375 15.46 8.17 10.17
N GLU A 376 16.09 7.74 11.26
CA GLU A 376 16.95 8.58 12.10
C GLU A 376 18.33 8.87 11.49
N GLY A 377 18.61 8.38 10.28
CA GLY A 377 19.90 8.56 9.58
C GLY A 377 21.06 7.82 10.23
N LYS A 378 20.77 6.78 11.04
CA LYS A 378 21.81 5.97 11.69
C LYS A 378 22.41 4.98 10.71
N GLN A 379 23.69 4.70 10.89
CA GLN A 379 24.34 3.60 10.19
C GLN A 379 23.75 2.27 10.69
N VAL A 380 23.07 1.55 9.80
CA VAL A 380 22.47 0.25 10.10
C VAL A 380 23.33 -0.88 9.56
N ALA A 381 23.40 -1.98 10.31
CA ALA A 381 23.99 -3.21 9.80
C ALA A 381 23.19 -3.70 8.59
N ALA A 382 23.86 -4.39 7.66
CA ALA A 382 23.21 -5.02 6.52
C ALA A 382 22.09 -5.96 7.00
N MET A 383 20.97 -5.96 6.27
CA MET A 383 19.90 -6.91 6.53
C MET A 383 20.44 -8.34 6.45
N PRO A 384 20.09 -9.22 7.40
CA PRO A 384 20.52 -10.60 7.32
C PRO A 384 19.89 -11.24 6.08
N SER A 385 20.57 -12.25 5.53
CA SER A 385 20.03 -13.02 4.42
C SER A 385 18.64 -13.52 4.78
N ILE A 386 17.65 -13.20 3.95
CA ILE A 386 16.31 -13.77 4.08
C ILE A 386 16.47 -15.28 3.93
N PRO A 387 16.01 -16.08 4.90
CA PRO A 387 16.22 -17.52 4.85
C PRO A 387 15.68 -18.06 3.52
N GLN A 388 16.57 -18.46 2.61
CA GLN A 388 16.19 -19.25 1.44
C GLN A 388 15.72 -20.59 1.98
N ARG A 389 14.41 -20.77 2.05
CA ARG A 389 13.83 -22.02 2.52
C ARG A 389 13.69 -22.89 1.30
N ASN A 390 14.65 -23.80 1.12
CA ASN A 390 14.61 -24.83 0.09
C ASN A 390 13.21 -25.44 0.06
N SER A 391 12.40 -25.07 -0.93
CA SER A 391 11.33 -25.93 -1.38
C SER A 391 12.01 -27.26 -1.67
N ARG A 392 11.59 -28.31 -0.96
CA ARG A 392 12.25 -29.62 -1.05
C ARG A 392 12.37 -29.96 -2.53
N ARG A 393 13.62 -29.97 -3.05
CA ARG A 393 14.02 -30.46 -4.37
C ARG A 393 12.92 -31.35 -4.98
N THR A 394 12.04 -30.76 -5.77
CA THR A 394 11.09 -31.51 -6.61
C THR A 394 11.77 -31.94 -7.90
N LEU A 395 13.07 -32.23 -7.85
CA LEU A 395 13.90 -32.79 -8.90
C LEU A 395 14.93 -33.71 -8.24
N ALA A 396 14.44 -34.79 -7.65
CA ALA A 396 15.27 -35.96 -7.33
C ALA A 396 14.69 -37.17 -8.06
N ARG A 397 15.38 -37.55 -9.14
CA ARG A 397 15.30 -38.82 -9.89
C ARG A 397 14.09 -39.03 -10.81
N LYS A 398 14.12 -38.41 -11.99
CA LYS A 398 13.50 -38.98 -13.20
C LYS A 398 14.48 -39.19 -14.38
N ALA A 399 15.77 -39.00 -14.17
CA ALA A 399 16.80 -39.37 -15.14
C ALA A 399 18.00 -39.93 -14.37
N VAL A 400 18.10 -41.26 -14.34
CA VAL A 400 19.29 -42.14 -14.25
C VAL A 400 18.74 -43.50 -13.81
N LYS A 401 18.20 -44.23 -14.78
CA LYS A 401 18.06 -45.70 -14.88
C LYS A 401 17.19 -45.99 -16.12
N ALA A 402 17.72 -45.60 -17.26
CA ALA A 402 17.54 -46.33 -18.51
C ALA A 402 18.96 -46.77 -18.85
N SER A 403 19.27 -47.99 -18.45
CA SER A 403 20.49 -48.74 -18.74
C SER A 403 20.03 -50.17 -18.98
#